data_AF-A0AAE0LJV6-F1
#
_entry.id   AF-A0AAE0LJV6-F1
#
_cell.length_a   1.000
_cell.length_b   1.000
_cell.length_c   1.000
_cell.angle_alpha   90.00
_cell.angle_beta   90.00
_cell.angle_gamma   90.00
#
_symmetry.space_group_name_H-M   'P 1'
#
loop_
_entity.id
_entity.type
_entity.pdbx_description
1 polymer ?
#
loop_
_entity_poly.entity_id
_entity_poly.type
_entity_poly.pdbx_seq_one_letter_code
_entity_poly.pdbx_strand_id
1 'polypeptide(L)'
;MSLDALFQEDYTSGASKGMGASYEKTNRTAFDIGSGLVEEKVEVVEKKVYKSTVKVVILAGSFAPKLTTDIIDEMNQYLTSGGRFDGISGAGGDSRHMGSASTWIRGPHGKEHVSYGNVKMADTTAFESMLILLRKVDRLFPIEQNVYVVTNNANYSEIMDVANETDVQFPRENIVKNGASHPKNDPVSALSDLQLAIDHFKIDMPVLVIGAEVVLYPDFNLQRIIEHSYICGKSIIGYSKLVANEHVVAEAKDKIGTMEVQGNSSINELVKFNKSAMDTDNACMACPIFYLPSKNLSLVKDYNVMKGKAGELNDFYDFMVGRTATLALDIGFGFFDLRTLGNLKFAQSFFEFYRMEKKAVNAAMKVSDTDSSLELKTSFSGMGDASKYAISESQVLGLGNMTPQLENLCRDFIRRYFIEKSASLTGKMDYKIPSTFYMTSYRRQVSHADMQA
;
A
#
# COMPACT_ATOMS: atom_id res chain seq x y z
N MET A 1 -18.60 -21.60 -16.60
CA MET A 1 -17.83 -22.38 -15.62
C MET A 1 -18.53 -22.20 -14.28
N SER A 2 -19.11 -23.26 -13.72
CA SER A 2 -19.87 -23.16 -12.45
C SER A 2 -18.92 -23.11 -11.25
N LEU A 3 -19.34 -22.38 -10.21
CA LEU A 3 -18.67 -22.24 -8.91
C LEU A 3 -18.48 -23.59 -8.18
N ASP A 4 -19.22 -24.63 -8.58
CA ASP A 4 -19.22 -25.94 -7.92
C ASP A 4 -17.97 -26.79 -8.19
N ALA A 5 -17.22 -26.51 -9.26
CA ALA A 5 -16.03 -27.28 -9.61
C ALA A 5 -14.78 -26.93 -8.77
N LEU A 6 -14.85 -25.93 -7.87
CA LEU A 6 -13.71 -25.50 -7.04
C LEU A 6 -13.75 -26.05 -5.60
N PHE A 7 -14.81 -26.76 -5.19
CA PHE A 7 -15.03 -27.17 -3.80
C PHE A 7 -15.38 -28.65 -3.59
N GLN A 8 -15.26 -29.51 -4.61
CA GLN A 8 -15.42 -30.96 -4.42
C GLN A 8 -14.08 -31.66 -4.16
N GLU A 9 -13.71 -31.77 -2.89
CA GLU A 9 -12.94 -32.91 -2.37
C GLU A 9 -13.51 -33.35 -1.01
N ASP A 10 -14.04 -34.57 -1.00
CA ASP A 10 -14.29 -35.56 0.07
C ASP A 10 -14.77 -35.11 1.46
N TYR A 11 -16.10 -35.15 1.61
CA TYR A 11 -16.77 -35.32 2.90
C TYR A 11 -16.69 -36.79 3.35
N THR A 12 -15.73 -37.12 4.23
CA THR A 12 -15.90 -38.23 5.18
C THR A 12 -15.48 -37.85 6.60
N SER A 13 -16.48 -37.87 7.50
CA SER A 13 -16.43 -37.96 8.97
C SER A 13 -15.42 -37.12 9.77
N GLY A 14 -15.93 -36.05 10.39
CA GLY A 14 -15.92 -35.89 11.85
C GLY A 14 -14.59 -35.59 12.57
N ALA A 15 -14.17 -34.32 12.58
CA ALA A 15 -13.69 -33.60 13.77
C ALA A 15 -13.38 -32.15 13.39
N SER A 16 -13.95 -31.20 14.14
CA SER A 16 -13.68 -29.77 13.98
C SER A 16 -12.21 -29.45 14.28
N LYS A 17 -11.41 -29.23 13.24
CA LYS A 17 -10.12 -28.53 13.33
C LYS A 17 -10.20 -27.29 12.44
N GLY A 18 -9.94 -26.14 13.04
CA GLY A 18 -9.92 -24.84 12.36
C GLY A 18 -8.92 -24.84 11.21
N MET A 19 -9.22 -24.03 10.19
CA MET A 19 -8.32 -23.73 9.06
C MET A 19 -7.03 -23.07 9.57
N GLY A 20 -6.09 -23.90 9.99
CA GLY A 20 -4.67 -23.62 10.07
C GLY A 20 -3.98 -24.75 9.33
N ALA A 21 -3.84 -24.61 8.00
CA ALA A 21 -3.06 -25.56 7.24
C ALA A 21 -1.57 -25.29 7.52
N SER A 22 -1.02 -26.16 8.35
CA SER A 22 0.40 -26.43 8.51
C SER A 22 1.09 -26.60 7.15
N TYR A 23 2.36 -26.18 7.09
CA TYR A 23 3.31 -26.77 6.16
C TYR A 23 3.21 -28.30 6.26
N GLU A 24 2.68 -28.98 5.25
CA GLU A 24 2.86 -30.42 5.15
C GLU A 24 4.33 -30.66 4.80
N LYS A 25 5.14 -30.85 5.85
CA LYS A 25 6.51 -31.35 5.73
C LYS A 25 6.42 -32.82 5.39
N THR A 26 6.48 -33.17 4.11
CA THR A 26 6.75 -34.54 3.69
C THR A 26 8.25 -34.81 3.84
N ASN A 27 8.67 -35.20 5.05
CA ASN A 27 9.98 -35.82 5.24
C ASN A 27 9.98 -37.18 4.53
N ARG A 28 10.49 -37.24 3.30
CA ARG A 28 10.84 -38.51 2.67
C ARG A 28 12.25 -38.88 3.10
N THR A 29 12.36 -39.77 4.08
CA THR A 29 13.59 -40.50 4.38
C THR A 29 13.71 -41.66 3.40
N ALA A 30 14.58 -41.53 2.39
CA ALA A 30 15.06 -42.68 1.65
C ALA A 30 16.12 -43.39 2.50
N PHE A 31 15.80 -44.59 2.95
CA PHE A 31 16.71 -45.42 3.75
C PHE A 31 17.61 -46.21 2.79
N ASP A 32 18.87 -45.81 2.65
CA ASP A 32 19.89 -46.62 1.99
C ASP A 32 20.71 -47.35 3.08
N ILE A 33 20.53 -48.67 3.17
CA ILE A 33 21.14 -49.52 4.21
C ILE A 33 22.62 -49.82 3.89
N GLY A 34 23.18 -49.30 2.79
CA GLY A 34 24.46 -49.77 2.26
C GLY A 34 25.72 -48.95 2.56
N SER A 35 25.66 -47.66 2.86
CA SER A 35 26.87 -46.81 2.87
C SER A 35 26.92 -45.81 4.01
N GLY A 36 27.91 -45.96 4.89
CA GLY A 36 28.21 -45.00 5.96
C GLY A 36 28.71 -43.66 5.42
N LEU A 37 27.80 -42.86 4.86
CA LEU A 37 28.04 -41.51 4.37
C LEU A 37 27.04 -40.54 5.02
N VAL A 38 27.57 -39.35 5.32
CA VAL A 38 26.91 -38.23 5.98
C VAL A 38 25.54 -37.96 5.34
N GLU A 39 24.48 -38.00 6.15
CA GLU A 39 23.13 -37.64 5.72
C GLU A 39 23.09 -36.15 5.34
N GLU A 40 23.23 -35.86 4.05
CA GLU A 40 22.87 -34.56 3.50
C GLU A 40 21.33 -34.52 3.40
N LYS A 41 20.67 -33.85 4.34
CA LYS A 41 19.24 -33.57 4.27
C LYS A 41 18.98 -32.66 3.07
N VAL A 42 18.70 -33.25 1.92
CA VAL A 42 18.18 -32.53 0.76
C VAL A 42 16.72 -32.22 1.04
N GLU A 43 16.45 -31.01 1.50
CA GLU A 43 15.09 -30.50 1.71
C GLU A 43 14.47 -30.20 0.34
N VAL A 44 13.79 -31.20 -0.22
CA VAL A 44 13.01 -31.03 -1.46
C VAL A 44 11.74 -30.26 -1.13
N VAL A 45 11.83 -28.92 -1.15
CA VAL A 45 10.66 -28.06 -1.07
C VAL A 45 9.95 -28.10 -2.42
N GLU A 46 8.95 -28.97 -2.58
CA GLU A 46 8.03 -28.91 -3.72
C GLU A 46 7.31 -27.55 -3.69
N LYS A 47 7.74 -26.63 -4.56
CA LYS A 47 7.10 -25.32 -4.71
C LYS A 47 5.71 -25.55 -5.32
N LYS A 48 4.67 -25.57 -4.47
CA LYS A 48 3.28 -25.61 -4.93
C LYS A 48 3.05 -24.47 -5.92
N VAL A 49 2.73 -24.82 -7.17
CA VAL A 49 2.40 -23.85 -8.22
C VAL A 49 0.98 -23.39 -7.98
N TYR A 50 0.81 -22.26 -7.30
CA TYR A 50 -0.48 -21.61 -7.18
C TYR A 50 -0.86 -21.01 -8.54
N LYS A 51 -2.04 -21.38 -9.06
CA LYS A 51 -2.60 -20.72 -10.23
C LYS A 51 -3.01 -19.31 -9.80
N SER A 52 -2.24 -18.31 -10.21
CA SER A 52 -2.58 -16.92 -9.92
C SER A 52 -3.93 -16.56 -10.52
N THR A 53 -4.73 -15.81 -9.76
CA THR A 53 -6.08 -15.42 -10.18
C THR A 53 -6.13 -13.99 -10.71
N VAL A 54 -5.09 -13.19 -10.43
CA VAL A 54 -5.02 -11.76 -10.74
C VAL A 54 -3.57 -11.37 -11.04
N LYS A 55 -3.37 -10.44 -11.98
CA LYS A 55 -2.11 -9.73 -12.22
C LYS A 55 -2.13 -8.37 -11.53
N VAL A 56 -0.98 -7.85 -11.16
CA VAL A 56 -0.82 -6.49 -10.62
C VAL A 56 0.00 -5.65 -11.59
N VAL A 57 -0.46 -4.42 -11.86
CA VAL A 57 0.30 -3.44 -12.64
C VAL A 57 0.51 -2.20 -11.79
N ILE A 58 1.78 -1.86 -11.53
CA ILE A 58 2.19 -0.62 -10.86
C ILE A 58 2.49 0.43 -11.93
N LEU A 59 1.80 1.56 -11.86
CA LEU A 59 1.93 2.68 -12.80
C LEU A 59 2.88 3.73 -12.25
N ALA A 60 4.17 3.58 -12.53
CA ALA A 60 5.26 4.47 -12.09
C ALA A 60 5.88 5.27 -13.24
N GLY A 61 5.20 5.39 -14.38
CA GLY A 61 5.69 6.10 -15.56
C GLY A 61 5.39 7.60 -15.56
N SER A 62 4.46 8.06 -14.74
CA SER A 62 4.07 9.47 -14.66
C SER A 62 5.08 10.31 -13.87
N PHE A 63 5.35 11.53 -14.35
CA PHE A 63 6.09 12.53 -13.58
C PHE A 63 5.19 13.16 -12.51
N ALA A 64 5.80 13.74 -11.48
CA ALA A 64 5.10 14.40 -10.37
C ALA A 64 5.17 15.94 -10.49
N PRO A 65 4.50 16.60 -11.46
CA PRO A 65 4.73 18.00 -11.76
C PRO A 65 4.41 18.93 -10.59
N LYS A 66 3.27 18.71 -9.91
CA LYS A 66 2.87 19.54 -8.76
C LYS A 66 3.85 19.38 -7.60
N LEU A 67 4.17 18.15 -7.22
CA LEU A 67 5.17 17.87 -6.19
C LEU A 67 6.54 18.48 -6.55
N THR A 68 6.96 18.39 -7.83
CA THR A 68 8.20 19.01 -8.31
C THR A 68 8.17 20.52 -8.09
N THR A 69 7.08 21.19 -8.49
CA THR A 69 6.88 22.63 -8.25
C THR A 69 6.91 22.98 -6.78
N ASP A 70 6.19 22.23 -5.93
CA ASP A 70 6.13 22.49 -4.49
C ASP A 70 7.52 22.40 -3.83
N ILE A 71 8.34 21.42 -4.23
CA ILE A 71 9.69 21.26 -3.69
C ILE A 71 10.60 22.41 -4.17
N ILE A 72 10.51 22.80 -5.44
CA ILE A 72 11.27 23.94 -5.97
C ILE A 72 10.88 25.23 -5.26
N ASP A 73 9.59 25.46 -5.03
CA ASP A 73 9.08 26.64 -4.34
C ASP A 73 9.55 26.70 -2.89
N GLU A 74 9.49 25.58 -2.15
CA GLU A 74 10.04 25.48 -0.79
C GLU A 74 11.55 25.76 -0.78
N MET A 75 12.30 25.20 -1.73
CA MET A 75 13.74 25.45 -1.86
C MET A 75 14.04 26.93 -2.09
N ASN A 76 13.30 27.58 -2.99
CA ASN A 76 13.46 29.00 -3.27
C ASN A 76 13.13 29.87 -2.06
N GLN A 77 12.04 29.56 -1.33
CA GLN A 77 11.66 30.28 -0.12
C GLN A 77 12.77 30.23 0.94
N TYR A 78 13.37 29.07 1.15
CA TYR A 78 14.50 28.92 2.08
C TYR A 78 15.75 29.69 1.67
N LEU A 79 16.08 29.70 0.37
CA LEU A 79 17.20 30.51 -0.14
C LEU A 79 16.93 32.01 0.07
N THR A 80 15.70 32.47 -0.17
CA THR A 80 15.33 33.88 0.03
C THR A 80 15.32 34.32 1.50
N SER A 81 15.09 33.40 2.44
CA SER A 81 15.14 33.69 3.89
C SER A 81 16.57 33.70 4.46
N GLY A 82 17.60 33.60 3.61
CA GLY A 82 19.00 33.61 4.01
C GLY A 82 19.52 32.23 4.44
N GLY A 83 18.74 31.17 4.23
CA GLY A 83 19.20 29.80 4.40
C GLY A 83 20.32 29.48 3.42
N ARG A 84 21.45 28.97 3.93
CA ARG A 84 22.55 28.50 3.08
C ARG A 84 22.35 27.03 2.77
N PHE A 85 22.36 26.71 1.48
CA PHE A 85 22.37 25.34 1.03
C PHE A 85 23.80 24.81 1.12
N ASP A 86 24.13 24.14 2.22
CA ASP A 86 25.41 23.45 2.32
C ASP A 86 25.33 22.20 1.44
N GLY A 87 25.69 22.34 0.16
CA GLY A 87 25.72 21.27 -0.84
C GLY A 87 26.75 20.15 -0.54
N ILE A 88 27.23 20.06 0.70
CA ILE A 88 28.24 19.13 1.21
C ILE A 88 27.77 18.55 2.56
N SER A 89 26.53 18.09 2.69
CA SER A 89 26.13 17.29 3.86
C SER A 89 26.32 15.80 3.61
N GLY A 90 27.56 15.40 3.34
CA GLY A 90 28.01 14.00 3.37
C GLY A 90 28.54 13.56 4.75
N ALA A 91 28.73 14.48 5.69
CA ALA A 91 29.23 14.15 7.02
C ALA A 91 28.75 15.16 8.08
N GLY A 92 27.75 14.78 8.88
CA GLY A 92 27.58 15.31 10.25
C GLY A 92 26.82 16.63 10.45
N GLY A 93 26.22 17.23 9.43
CA GLY A 93 25.34 18.40 9.57
C GLY A 93 23.88 17.99 9.78
N ASP A 94 23.18 18.68 10.67
CA ASP A 94 21.79 18.41 11.06
C ASP A 94 20.83 18.49 9.86
N SER A 95 20.51 17.33 9.27
CA SER A 95 19.78 17.15 8.00
C SER A 95 18.29 17.51 8.06
N ARG A 96 17.83 18.10 9.17
CA ARG A 96 16.41 18.17 9.54
C ARG A 96 15.61 19.31 8.90
N HIS A 97 16.24 20.32 8.30
CA HIS A 97 15.49 21.54 7.92
C HIS A 97 15.22 21.74 6.42
N MET A 98 16.03 21.18 5.50
CA MET A 98 15.73 21.15 4.03
C MET A 98 16.41 19.98 3.28
N GLY A 99 17.01 19.03 4.00
CA GLY A 99 18.01 18.09 3.44
C GLY A 99 17.48 16.86 2.71
N SER A 100 16.17 16.57 2.68
CA SER A 100 15.66 15.36 2.00
C SER A 100 14.96 15.65 0.67
N ALA A 101 14.21 16.75 0.55
CA ALA A 101 13.32 16.91 -0.60
C ALA A 101 14.03 17.28 -1.91
N SER A 102 15.06 18.12 -1.81
CA SER A 102 15.95 18.46 -2.93
C SER A 102 16.64 17.24 -3.54
N THR A 103 16.92 16.22 -2.73
CA THR A 103 17.50 14.95 -3.18
C THR A 103 16.51 14.08 -3.96
N TRP A 104 15.25 14.51 -4.14
CA TRP A 104 14.28 13.85 -5.01
C TRP A 104 14.16 14.52 -6.38
N ILE A 105 14.66 15.76 -6.53
CA ILE A 105 14.70 16.42 -7.84
C ILE A 105 15.74 15.71 -8.71
N ARG A 106 15.35 15.44 -9.95
CA ARG A 106 16.17 14.82 -11.00
C ARG A 106 16.18 15.67 -12.25
N GLY A 107 17.17 15.42 -13.10
CA GLY A 107 17.31 16.08 -14.39
C GLY A 107 18.09 17.40 -14.34
N PRO A 108 18.61 17.86 -15.48
CA PRO A 108 19.30 19.14 -15.58
C PRO A 108 18.33 20.32 -15.46
N HIS A 109 18.88 21.53 -15.36
CA HIS A 109 18.08 22.74 -15.28
C HIS A 109 17.07 22.87 -16.43
N GLY A 110 15.82 23.20 -16.10
CA GLY A 110 14.68 23.25 -17.03
C GLY A 110 14.02 21.90 -17.31
N LYS A 111 14.60 20.79 -16.81
CA LYS A 111 14.10 19.41 -16.91
C LYS A 111 13.92 18.76 -15.55
N GLU A 112 13.85 19.58 -14.50
CA GLU A 112 13.64 19.14 -13.13
C GLU A 112 12.35 18.32 -13.04
N HIS A 113 12.43 17.17 -12.40
CA HIS A 113 11.29 16.32 -12.15
C HIS A 113 11.47 15.49 -10.89
N VAL A 114 10.34 15.04 -10.36
CA VAL A 114 10.25 14.06 -9.28
C VAL A 114 9.43 12.87 -9.79
N SER A 115 9.83 11.67 -9.37
CA SER A 115 9.07 10.43 -9.55
C SER A 115 8.38 10.06 -8.25
N TYR A 116 7.08 9.76 -8.29
CA TYR A 116 6.38 9.30 -7.10
C TYR A 116 6.97 8.00 -6.54
N GLY A 117 7.43 7.08 -7.39
CA GLY A 117 8.04 5.83 -6.94
C GLY A 117 9.34 6.02 -6.15
N ASN A 118 10.08 7.10 -6.42
CA ASN A 118 11.44 7.29 -5.88
C ASN A 118 11.46 8.21 -4.65
N VAL A 119 10.32 8.78 -4.24
CA VAL A 119 10.28 9.55 -3.00
C VAL A 119 10.47 8.61 -1.81
N LYS A 120 11.26 9.05 -0.82
CA LYS A 120 11.55 8.26 0.38
C LYS A 120 10.40 8.30 1.37
N MET A 121 10.08 7.15 1.96
CA MET A 121 9.14 6.94 3.06
C MET A 121 9.90 6.30 4.21
N ALA A 122 10.29 7.12 5.20
CA ALA A 122 11.22 6.71 6.26
C ALA A 122 12.55 6.14 5.69
N ASP A 123 12.76 4.83 5.80
CA ASP A 123 13.95 4.11 5.33
C ASP A 123 13.84 3.50 3.94
N THR A 124 12.66 3.51 3.33
CA THR A 124 12.41 2.88 2.03
C THR A 124 11.99 3.90 0.98
N THR A 125 11.95 3.52 -0.30
CA THR A 125 11.22 4.31 -1.31
C THR A 125 9.73 3.97 -1.32
N ALA A 126 8.87 4.85 -1.87
CA ALA A 126 7.45 4.53 -2.04
C ALA A 126 7.24 3.27 -2.90
N PHE A 127 8.06 3.10 -3.94
CA PHE A 127 8.05 1.89 -4.78
C PHE A 127 8.45 0.64 -3.99
N GLU A 128 9.55 0.71 -3.22
CA GLU A 128 9.99 -0.39 -2.36
C GLU A 128 8.95 -0.78 -1.31
N SER A 129 8.35 0.22 -0.63
CA SER A 129 7.24 0.03 0.31
C SER A 129 6.08 -0.74 -0.34
N MET A 130 5.75 -0.45 -1.60
CA MET A 130 4.71 -1.17 -2.34
C MET A 130 5.10 -2.63 -2.63
N LEU A 131 6.34 -2.89 -3.03
CA LEU A 131 6.82 -4.27 -3.28
C LEU A 131 6.84 -5.10 -1.99
N ILE A 132 7.25 -4.51 -0.86
CA ILE A 132 7.18 -5.14 0.46
C ILE A 132 5.73 -5.51 0.81
N LEU A 133 4.78 -4.62 0.53
CA LEU A 133 3.36 -4.90 0.76
C LEU A 133 2.85 -6.05 -0.12
N LEU A 134 3.20 -6.05 -1.42
CA LEU A 134 2.78 -7.09 -2.37
C LEU A 134 3.32 -8.48 -1.98
N ARG A 135 4.52 -8.55 -1.40
CA ARG A 135 5.07 -9.81 -0.86
C ARG A 135 4.26 -10.40 0.29
N LYS A 136 3.51 -9.60 1.05
CA LYS A 136 2.61 -10.12 2.10
C LYS A 136 1.43 -10.91 1.54
N VAL A 137 1.14 -10.75 0.25
CA VAL A 137 0.03 -11.37 -0.47
C VAL A 137 0.54 -12.20 -1.66
N ASP A 138 1.78 -12.69 -1.56
CA ASP A 138 2.47 -13.51 -2.56
C ASP A 138 1.67 -14.75 -2.97
N ARG A 139 0.86 -15.30 -2.07
CA ARG A 139 -0.07 -16.41 -2.36
C ARG A 139 -1.07 -16.08 -3.48
N LEU A 140 -1.52 -14.84 -3.59
CA LEU A 140 -2.52 -14.43 -4.58
C LEU A 140 -1.89 -14.12 -5.93
N PHE A 141 -0.73 -13.48 -5.90
CA PHE A 141 0.03 -13.09 -7.08
C PHE A 141 1.53 -13.14 -6.74
N PRO A 142 2.19 -14.28 -7.00
CA PRO A 142 3.63 -14.38 -6.82
C PRO A 142 4.34 -13.21 -7.49
N ILE A 143 5.12 -12.46 -6.71
CA ILE A 143 5.67 -11.17 -7.16
C ILE A 143 6.54 -11.35 -8.42
N GLU A 144 7.17 -12.51 -8.56
CA GLU A 144 8.06 -12.79 -9.67
C GLU A 144 7.32 -13.09 -10.98
N GLN A 145 6.03 -13.44 -10.91
CA GLN A 145 5.28 -13.94 -12.06
C GLN A 145 4.10 -13.05 -12.46
N ASN A 146 3.58 -12.27 -11.52
CA ASN A 146 2.26 -11.66 -11.66
C ASN A 146 2.24 -10.17 -11.33
N VAL A 147 3.35 -9.58 -10.91
CA VAL A 147 3.46 -8.15 -10.65
C VAL A 147 4.31 -7.54 -11.74
N TYR A 148 3.81 -6.48 -12.36
CA TYR A 148 4.46 -5.75 -13.45
C TYR A 148 4.58 -4.27 -13.11
N VAL A 149 5.61 -3.62 -13.62
CA VAL A 149 5.89 -2.20 -13.37
C VAL A 149 6.07 -1.49 -14.70
N VAL A 150 5.37 -0.37 -14.87
CA VAL A 150 5.62 0.55 -15.96
C VAL A 150 6.33 1.77 -15.39
N THR A 151 7.46 2.14 -15.97
CA THR A 151 8.20 3.34 -15.58
C THR A 151 8.61 4.14 -16.81
N ASN A 152 9.11 5.36 -16.60
CA ASN A 152 9.64 6.18 -17.67
C ASN A 152 11.15 6.00 -17.83
N ASN A 153 11.70 6.46 -18.96
CA ASN A 153 13.13 6.30 -19.24
C ASN A 153 13.99 7.07 -18.24
N ALA A 154 13.51 8.23 -17.76
CA ALA A 154 14.26 9.08 -16.83
C ALA A 154 14.47 8.41 -15.46
N ASN A 155 13.49 7.63 -15.00
CA ASN A 155 13.49 6.99 -13.68
C ASN A 155 13.89 5.51 -13.70
N TYR A 156 14.07 4.93 -14.89
CA TYR A 156 14.27 3.49 -15.06
C TYR A 156 15.47 2.95 -14.27
N SER A 157 16.60 3.67 -14.23
CA SER A 157 17.79 3.20 -13.50
C SER A 157 17.52 3.05 -12.01
N GLU A 158 16.85 4.03 -11.38
CA GLU A 158 16.52 3.97 -9.95
C GLU A 158 15.52 2.87 -9.62
N ILE A 159 14.51 2.67 -10.47
CA ILE A 159 13.56 1.56 -10.32
C ILE A 159 14.28 0.22 -10.44
N MET A 160 15.25 0.11 -11.35
CA MET A 160 16.08 -1.08 -11.50
C MET A 160 17.00 -1.29 -10.29
N ASP A 161 17.57 -0.23 -9.72
CA ASP A 161 18.40 -0.32 -8.52
C ASP A 161 17.60 -0.86 -7.35
N VAL A 162 16.41 -0.31 -7.07
CA VAL A 162 15.48 -0.82 -6.04
C VAL A 162 15.07 -2.27 -6.33
N ALA A 163 14.78 -2.61 -7.59
CA ALA A 163 14.43 -3.98 -7.97
C ALA A 163 15.58 -4.98 -7.70
N ASN A 164 16.84 -4.53 -7.76
CA ASN A 164 18.03 -5.35 -7.51
C ASN A 164 18.40 -5.43 -6.03
N GLU A 165 17.79 -4.63 -5.15
CA GLU A 165 18.09 -4.68 -3.73
C GLU A 165 17.75 -6.06 -3.15
N THR A 166 18.64 -6.55 -2.27
CA THR A 166 18.60 -7.92 -1.72
C THR A 166 17.29 -8.23 -1.01
N ASP A 167 16.69 -7.21 -0.39
CA ASP A 167 15.46 -7.36 0.37
C ASP A 167 14.21 -7.33 -0.51
N VAL A 168 14.31 -6.94 -1.80
CA VAL A 168 13.16 -6.73 -2.70
C VAL A 168 13.13 -7.71 -3.87
N GLN A 169 14.29 -8.08 -4.44
CA GLN A 169 14.47 -9.05 -5.52
C GLN A 169 13.29 -9.11 -6.50
N PHE A 170 13.14 -8.08 -7.32
CA PHE A 170 12.06 -7.99 -8.29
C PHE A 170 12.56 -8.32 -9.71
N PRO A 171 11.86 -9.17 -10.50
CA PRO A 171 12.36 -9.55 -11.82
C PRO A 171 12.41 -8.37 -12.79
N ARG A 172 13.55 -8.23 -13.45
CA ARG A 172 13.82 -7.14 -14.39
C ARG A 172 12.93 -7.22 -15.62
N GLU A 173 12.60 -8.43 -16.04
CA GLU A 173 11.68 -8.73 -17.13
C GLU A 173 10.25 -8.27 -16.85
N ASN A 174 9.90 -7.97 -15.59
CA ASN A 174 8.59 -7.44 -15.22
C ASN A 174 8.54 -5.90 -15.20
N ILE A 175 9.60 -5.22 -15.64
CA ILE A 175 9.68 -3.76 -15.71
C ILE A 175 9.73 -3.34 -17.18
N VAL A 176 8.81 -2.47 -17.59
CA VAL A 176 8.76 -1.91 -18.95
C VAL A 176 8.87 -0.39 -18.93
N LYS A 177 9.54 0.16 -19.95
CA LYS A 177 9.69 1.61 -20.16
C LYS A 177 8.64 2.14 -21.10
N ASN A 178 7.99 3.24 -20.73
CA ASN A 178 7.02 3.94 -21.60
C ASN A 178 7.66 4.91 -22.61
N GLY A 179 8.99 5.07 -22.59
CA GLY A 179 9.73 5.90 -23.53
C GLY A 179 9.87 7.38 -23.13
N ALA A 180 9.11 7.86 -22.14
CA ALA A 180 9.17 9.26 -21.74
C ALA A 180 10.49 9.60 -21.03
N SER A 181 11.16 10.66 -21.48
CA SER A 181 12.41 11.14 -20.90
C SER A 181 12.30 12.57 -20.36
N HIS A 182 11.21 13.27 -20.68
CA HIS A 182 11.01 14.66 -20.31
C HIS A 182 9.55 14.98 -19.91
N PRO A 183 9.32 15.62 -18.74
CA PRO A 183 7.96 15.89 -18.24
C PRO A 183 7.08 16.81 -19.10
N LYS A 184 7.68 17.67 -19.94
CA LYS A 184 6.97 18.65 -20.77
C LYS A 184 6.77 18.18 -22.21
N ASN A 185 7.75 17.46 -22.76
CA ASN A 185 7.76 17.07 -24.17
C ASN A 185 7.17 15.68 -24.39
N ASP A 186 7.22 14.82 -23.36
CA ASP A 186 6.76 13.44 -23.42
C ASP A 186 5.62 13.23 -22.40
N PRO A 187 4.46 13.90 -22.54
CA PRO A 187 3.35 13.71 -21.63
C PRO A 187 2.83 12.27 -21.75
N VAL A 188 3.08 11.48 -20.72
CA VAL A 188 2.57 10.12 -20.55
C VAL A 188 1.43 10.13 -19.54
N SER A 189 0.46 9.26 -19.77
CA SER A 189 -0.66 9.05 -18.86
C SER A 189 -0.59 7.69 -18.18
N ALA A 190 -1.16 7.60 -16.98
CA ALA A 190 -1.39 6.33 -16.30
C ALA A 190 -2.11 5.28 -17.19
N LEU A 191 -3.03 5.72 -18.07
CA LEU A 191 -3.75 4.81 -18.96
C LEU A 191 -2.96 4.37 -20.19
N SER A 192 -2.10 5.22 -20.74
CA SER A 192 -1.15 4.79 -21.77
C SER A 192 -0.15 3.79 -21.18
N ASP A 193 0.27 3.99 -19.92
CA ASP A 193 1.12 3.05 -19.20
C ASP A 193 0.41 1.72 -18.97
N LEU A 194 -0.85 1.74 -18.52
CA LEU A 194 -1.65 0.52 -18.35
C LEU A 194 -1.84 -0.24 -19.67
N GLN A 195 -2.15 0.47 -20.77
CA GLN A 195 -2.26 -0.15 -22.09
C GLN A 195 -0.93 -0.78 -22.51
N LEU A 196 0.18 -0.08 -22.32
CA LEU A 196 1.52 -0.61 -22.59
C LEU A 196 1.79 -1.88 -21.79
N ALA A 197 1.44 -1.93 -20.49
CA ALA A 197 1.60 -3.13 -19.68
C ALA A 197 0.79 -4.31 -20.24
N ILE A 198 -0.49 -4.08 -20.55
CA ILE A 198 -1.39 -5.11 -21.11
C ILE A 198 -0.81 -5.67 -22.41
N ASP A 199 -0.38 -4.79 -23.31
CA ASP A 199 0.13 -5.18 -24.63
C ASP A 199 1.53 -5.83 -24.57
N HIS A 200 2.41 -5.33 -23.71
CA HIS A 200 3.78 -5.81 -23.58
C HIS A 200 3.84 -7.17 -22.88
N PHE A 201 3.18 -7.29 -21.72
CA PHE A 201 3.18 -8.51 -20.91
C PHE A 201 2.08 -9.51 -21.32
N LYS A 202 1.30 -9.20 -22.36
CA LYS A 202 0.20 -10.03 -22.87
C LYS A 202 -0.81 -10.40 -21.78
N ILE A 203 -1.23 -9.39 -21.01
CA ILE A 203 -2.13 -9.60 -19.88
C ILE A 203 -3.55 -9.86 -20.40
N ASP A 204 -4.05 -11.07 -20.16
CA ASP A 204 -5.41 -11.53 -20.50
C ASP A 204 -6.24 -11.91 -19.26
N MET A 205 -5.63 -11.84 -18.08
CA MET A 205 -6.23 -12.13 -16.77
C MET A 205 -6.70 -10.86 -16.06
N PRO A 206 -7.53 -10.96 -15.00
CA PRO A 206 -7.95 -9.77 -14.26
C PRO A 206 -6.75 -9.02 -13.68
N VAL A 207 -6.85 -7.70 -13.62
CA VAL A 207 -5.74 -6.82 -13.22
C VAL A 207 -6.13 -5.95 -12.04
N LEU A 208 -5.30 -5.96 -10.99
CA LEU A 208 -5.25 -4.91 -9.99
C LEU A 208 -4.24 -3.85 -10.46
N VAL A 209 -4.68 -2.61 -10.57
CA VAL A 209 -3.86 -1.48 -10.98
C VAL A 209 -3.58 -0.62 -9.75
N ILE A 210 -2.33 -0.21 -9.57
CA ILE A 210 -1.88 0.64 -8.46
C ILE A 210 -1.03 1.79 -9.03
N GLY A 211 -1.46 3.03 -8.83
CA GLY A 211 -0.67 4.21 -9.16
C GLY A 211 0.52 4.38 -8.22
N ALA A 212 1.66 4.85 -8.73
CA ALA A 212 2.83 5.13 -7.89
C ALA A 212 2.68 6.42 -7.07
N GLU A 213 1.70 7.27 -7.40
CA GLU A 213 1.36 8.49 -6.66
C GLU A 213 0.71 8.22 -5.31
N VAL A 214 0.62 6.96 -4.89
CA VAL A 214 0.06 6.55 -3.61
C VAL A 214 0.94 5.55 -2.91
N VAL A 215 1.01 5.66 -1.59
CA VAL A 215 1.62 4.65 -0.73
C VAL A 215 0.58 4.14 0.25
N LEU A 216 0.61 2.83 0.48
CA LEU A 216 -0.25 2.15 1.43
C LEU A 216 0.54 1.87 2.71
N TYR A 217 -0.14 1.98 3.84
CA TYR A 217 0.44 1.65 5.13
C TYR A 217 0.99 0.21 5.13
N PRO A 218 2.13 -0.08 5.78
CA PRO A 218 2.81 -1.37 5.67
C PRO A 218 1.98 -2.64 5.90
N ASP A 219 0.98 -2.67 6.79
CA ASP A 219 0.10 -3.86 6.95
C ASP A 219 -1.32 -3.65 6.41
N PHE A 220 -1.44 -2.80 5.39
CA PHE A 220 -2.68 -2.67 4.63
C PHE A 220 -3.12 -4.03 4.08
N ASN A 221 -4.39 -4.39 4.26
CA ASN A 221 -4.90 -5.68 3.78
C ASN A 221 -5.24 -5.59 2.29
N LEU A 222 -4.23 -5.73 1.43
CA LEU A 222 -4.40 -5.69 -0.02
C LEU A 222 -5.22 -6.87 -0.55
N GLN A 223 -5.15 -8.02 0.12
CA GLN A 223 -5.94 -9.22 -0.20
C GLN A 223 -7.45 -8.92 -0.21
N ARG A 224 -7.91 -8.04 0.68
CA ARG A 224 -9.31 -7.60 0.73
C ARG A 224 -9.79 -6.99 -0.58
N ILE A 225 -8.97 -6.16 -1.23
CA ILE A 225 -9.34 -5.53 -2.52
C ILE A 225 -9.60 -6.62 -3.55
N ILE A 226 -8.73 -7.61 -3.61
CA ILE A 226 -8.77 -8.67 -4.62
C ILE A 226 -9.90 -9.66 -4.34
N GLU A 227 -10.06 -10.12 -3.11
CA GLU A 227 -11.12 -11.07 -2.75
C GLU A 227 -12.50 -10.48 -3.06
N HIS A 228 -12.75 -9.23 -2.67
CA HIS A 228 -14.01 -8.57 -2.98
C HIS A 228 -14.20 -8.36 -4.48
N SER A 229 -13.15 -7.93 -5.18
CA SER A 229 -13.18 -7.77 -6.64
C SER A 229 -13.53 -9.08 -7.34
N TYR A 230 -12.89 -10.17 -6.92
CA TYR A 230 -13.05 -11.49 -7.50
C TYR A 230 -14.43 -12.08 -7.21
N ILE A 231 -14.89 -12.01 -5.96
CA ILE A 231 -16.21 -12.51 -5.55
C ILE A 231 -17.33 -11.76 -6.29
N CYS A 232 -17.21 -10.44 -6.44
CA CYS A 232 -18.25 -9.65 -7.08
C CYS A 232 -18.24 -9.75 -8.62
N GLY A 233 -17.12 -10.15 -9.25
CA GLY A 233 -17.00 -10.23 -10.72
C GLY A 233 -17.23 -8.90 -11.45
N LYS A 234 -17.10 -7.78 -10.73
CA LYS A 234 -17.33 -6.40 -11.16
C LYS A 234 -16.01 -5.62 -11.13
N SER A 235 -15.92 -4.52 -11.89
CA SER A 235 -14.82 -3.57 -11.71
C SER A 235 -14.91 -2.95 -10.32
N ILE A 236 -13.78 -2.69 -9.68
CA ILE A 236 -13.72 -1.99 -8.38
C ILE A 236 -12.85 -0.76 -8.51
N ILE A 237 -13.31 0.37 -8.00
CA ILE A 237 -12.49 1.57 -7.80
C ILE A 237 -12.34 1.80 -6.30
N GLY A 238 -11.10 1.89 -5.83
CA GLY A 238 -10.80 2.24 -4.45
C GLY A 238 -11.13 3.71 -4.20
N TYR A 239 -11.70 4.01 -3.03
CA TYR A 239 -11.91 5.37 -2.57
C TYR A 239 -11.56 5.50 -1.09
N SER A 240 -11.24 6.71 -0.67
CA SER A 240 -11.11 7.05 0.74
C SER A 240 -12.12 8.14 1.09
N LYS A 241 -12.82 7.96 2.22
CA LYS A 241 -13.61 9.05 2.80
C LYS A 241 -12.66 10.07 3.38
N LEU A 242 -12.92 11.33 3.11
CA LEU A 242 -12.18 12.47 3.65
C LEU A 242 -12.33 12.55 5.17
N VAL A 243 -11.56 11.73 5.88
CA VAL A 243 -11.44 11.80 7.33
C VAL A 243 -10.12 12.49 7.63
N ALA A 244 -10.19 13.78 7.98
CA ALA A 244 -9.17 14.51 8.73
C ALA A 244 -7.99 15.17 7.99
N ASN A 245 -8.21 15.86 6.86
CA ASN A 245 -7.33 16.97 6.53
C ASN A 245 -8.04 18.04 5.67
N GLU A 246 -8.56 19.07 6.31
CA GLU A 246 -9.09 20.27 5.62
C GLU A 246 -8.08 20.87 4.63
N HIS A 247 -6.78 20.73 4.92
CA HIS A 247 -5.69 21.15 4.03
C HIS A 247 -5.55 20.29 2.76
N VAL A 248 -5.75 18.97 2.86
CA VAL A 248 -5.79 18.06 1.70
C VAL A 248 -6.99 18.42 0.82
N VAL A 249 -8.13 18.72 1.45
CA VAL A 249 -9.38 19.06 0.77
C VAL A 249 -9.24 20.33 -0.05
N ALA A 250 -8.59 21.39 0.44
CA ALA A 250 -8.51 22.65 -0.30
C ALA A 250 -7.66 22.55 -1.59
N GLU A 251 -6.50 21.90 -1.54
CA GLU A 251 -5.56 21.83 -2.67
C GLU A 251 -5.89 20.70 -3.67
N ALA A 252 -6.59 19.65 -3.23
CA ALA A 252 -6.95 18.49 -4.04
C ALA A 252 -8.20 18.67 -4.92
N LYS A 253 -9.06 19.65 -4.59
CA LYS A 253 -10.43 19.76 -5.12
C LYS A 253 -10.55 19.73 -6.64
N ASP A 254 -9.53 20.23 -7.34
CA ASP A 254 -9.56 20.36 -8.81
C ASP A 254 -8.87 19.21 -9.55
N LYS A 255 -8.23 18.28 -8.83
CA LYS A 255 -7.39 17.22 -9.43
C LYS A 255 -7.75 15.81 -8.99
N ILE A 256 -8.59 15.69 -7.96
CA ILE A 256 -9.03 14.40 -7.45
C ILE A 256 -10.50 14.24 -7.78
N GLY A 257 -10.82 13.21 -8.59
CA GLY A 257 -12.20 12.88 -8.87
C GLY A 257 -12.90 12.40 -7.60
N THR A 258 -14.15 12.81 -7.45
CA THR A 258 -15.02 12.40 -6.35
C THR A 258 -16.03 11.37 -6.82
N MET A 259 -16.47 10.53 -5.91
CA MET A 259 -17.36 9.41 -6.17
C MET A 259 -18.64 9.58 -5.39
N GLU A 260 -19.76 9.38 -6.06
CA GLU A 260 -21.07 9.24 -5.42
C GLU A 260 -21.33 7.74 -5.23
N VAL A 261 -21.35 7.31 -3.96
CA VAL A 261 -21.49 5.90 -3.59
C VAL A 261 -22.84 5.67 -2.93
N GLN A 262 -23.53 4.60 -3.35
CA GLN A 262 -24.81 4.21 -2.76
C GLN A 262 -24.63 3.07 -1.77
N GLY A 263 -24.96 3.34 -0.50
CA GLY A 263 -24.90 2.37 0.59
C GLY A 263 -24.02 2.82 1.76
N ASN A 264 -24.14 2.10 2.89
CA ASN A 264 -23.35 2.31 4.11
C ASN A 264 -22.40 1.13 4.38
N SER A 265 -22.03 0.41 3.32
CA SER A 265 -21.16 -0.76 3.36
C SER A 265 -19.71 -0.35 3.07
N SER A 266 -18.74 -1.24 3.26
CA SER A 266 -17.37 -1.01 2.78
C SER A 266 -17.24 -1.14 1.26
N ILE A 267 -18.22 -1.80 0.64
CA ILE A 267 -18.33 -1.97 -0.81
C ILE A 267 -19.70 -1.43 -1.20
N ASN A 268 -19.71 -0.39 -2.01
CA ASN A 268 -20.92 0.30 -2.40
C ASN A 268 -21.05 0.26 -3.92
N GLU A 269 -22.26 0.40 -4.42
CA GLU A 269 -22.43 0.63 -5.85
C GLU A 269 -21.95 2.04 -6.17
N LEU A 270 -21.14 2.15 -7.23
CA LEU A 270 -20.67 3.44 -7.70
C LEU A 270 -21.73 4.03 -8.63
N VAL A 271 -22.45 5.03 -8.14
CA VAL A 271 -23.55 5.67 -8.87
C VAL A 271 -22.99 6.61 -9.92
N LYS A 272 -22.01 7.42 -9.52
CA LYS A 272 -21.48 8.48 -10.36
C LYS A 272 -20.03 8.80 -10.01
N PHE A 273 -19.28 9.17 -11.04
CA PHE A 273 -17.98 9.79 -10.90
C PHE A 273 -18.07 11.27 -11.26
N ASN A 274 -17.56 12.15 -10.39
CA ASN A 274 -17.57 13.59 -10.60
C ASN A 274 -16.14 14.11 -10.68
N LYS A 275 -15.81 14.85 -11.73
CA LYS A 275 -14.46 15.40 -11.95
C LYS A 275 -14.15 16.62 -11.08
N SER A 276 -15.17 17.29 -10.55
CA SER A 276 -15.04 18.49 -9.72
C SER A 276 -15.57 18.25 -8.31
N ALA A 277 -15.03 19.02 -7.37
CA ALA A 277 -15.44 19.05 -5.97
C ALA A 277 -16.97 19.15 -5.78
N MET A 278 -17.52 18.22 -5.01
CA MET A 278 -18.82 18.37 -4.35
C MET A 278 -18.64 18.88 -2.92
N ASP A 279 -19.77 19.23 -2.31
CA ASP A 279 -19.91 19.64 -0.91
C ASP A 279 -19.14 18.70 0.02
N THR A 280 -18.37 19.28 0.94
CA THR A 280 -17.23 18.61 1.61
C THR A 280 -17.64 17.52 2.59
N ASP A 281 -18.88 17.50 3.04
CA ASP A 281 -19.26 16.76 4.24
C ASP A 281 -19.40 15.25 4.04
N ASN A 282 -19.31 14.74 2.80
CA ASN A 282 -19.31 13.30 2.49
C ASN A 282 -18.54 12.91 1.22
N ALA A 283 -17.61 13.74 0.76
CA ALA A 283 -16.89 13.47 -0.48
C ALA A 283 -16.02 12.20 -0.36
N CYS A 284 -16.26 11.24 -1.26
CA CYS A 284 -15.44 10.03 -1.41
C CYS A 284 -14.42 10.28 -2.51
N MET A 285 -13.14 10.35 -2.16
CA MET A 285 -12.07 10.63 -3.12
C MET A 285 -11.66 9.34 -3.82
N ALA A 286 -11.65 9.37 -5.15
CA ALA A 286 -11.15 8.24 -5.93
C ALA A 286 -9.64 8.10 -5.74
N CYS A 287 -9.23 6.85 -5.51
CA CYS A 287 -7.83 6.48 -5.40
C CYS A 287 -7.38 5.84 -6.72
N PRO A 288 -6.12 6.00 -7.13
CA PRO A 288 -5.52 5.31 -8.27
C PRO A 288 -5.24 3.82 -7.95
N ILE A 289 -6.18 3.16 -7.29
CA ILE A 289 -6.16 1.73 -6.98
C ILE A 289 -7.48 1.16 -7.45
N PHE A 290 -7.46 0.32 -8.47
CA PHE A 290 -8.68 -0.21 -9.05
C PHE A 290 -8.44 -1.59 -9.66
N TYR A 291 -9.52 -2.36 -9.75
CA TYR A 291 -9.53 -3.70 -10.32
C TYR A 291 -10.34 -3.74 -11.59
N LEU A 292 -9.78 -4.39 -12.61
CA LEU A 292 -10.41 -4.68 -13.89
C LEU A 292 -10.54 -6.19 -14.11
N PRO A 293 -11.77 -6.72 -14.24
CA PRO A 293 -12.00 -8.06 -14.75
C PRO A 293 -11.42 -8.23 -16.16
N SER A 294 -10.98 -9.43 -16.55
CA SER A 294 -10.46 -9.72 -17.91
C SER A 294 -11.35 -9.19 -19.03
N LYS A 295 -12.67 -9.39 -18.90
CA LYS A 295 -13.67 -8.94 -19.89
C LYS A 295 -13.71 -7.41 -20.08
N ASN A 296 -13.16 -6.65 -19.14
CA ASN A 296 -13.17 -5.19 -19.15
C ASN A 296 -11.81 -4.61 -19.55
N LEU A 297 -10.79 -5.43 -19.82
CA LEU A 297 -9.46 -4.93 -20.23
C LEU A 297 -9.51 -4.17 -21.55
N SER A 298 -10.38 -4.57 -22.48
CA SER A 298 -10.55 -3.88 -23.77
C SER A 298 -10.98 -2.42 -23.61
N LEU A 299 -11.63 -2.06 -22.49
CA LEU A 299 -12.06 -0.69 -22.22
C LEU A 299 -10.88 0.27 -22.14
N VAL A 300 -9.70 -0.18 -21.70
CA VAL A 300 -8.48 0.65 -21.65
C VAL A 300 -8.10 1.08 -23.06
N LYS A 301 -8.10 0.13 -24.00
CA LYS A 301 -7.81 0.38 -25.41
C LYS A 301 -8.87 1.26 -26.06
N ASP A 302 -10.14 0.91 -25.87
CA ASP A 302 -11.28 1.65 -26.44
C ASP A 302 -11.26 3.12 -25.99
N TYR A 303 -10.96 3.36 -24.71
CA TYR A 303 -10.84 4.70 -24.15
C TYR A 303 -9.66 5.48 -24.75
N ASN A 304 -8.47 4.87 -24.84
CA ASN A 304 -7.30 5.49 -25.43
C ASN A 304 -7.53 5.85 -26.92
N VAL A 305 -8.21 4.98 -27.68
CA VAL A 305 -8.61 5.25 -29.08
C VAL A 305 -9.60 6.42 -29.15
N MET A 306 -10.62 6.45 -28.28
CA MET A 306 -11.63 7.51 -28.25
C MET A 306 -11.02 8.89 -27.95
N LYS A 307 -10.08 8.97 -27.02
CA LYS A 307 -9.49 10.25 -26.59
C LYS A 307 -8.35 10.73 -27.49
N GLY A 308 -7.66 9.83 -28.19
CA GLY A 308 -6.55 10.14 -29.11
C GLY A 308 -5.29 10.76 -28.47
N LYS A 309 -5.34 11.15 -27.19
CA LYS A 309 -4.25 11.71 -26.38
C LYS A 309 -4.17 11.00 -25.02
N ALA A 310 -3.10 11.29 -24.26
CA ALA A 310 -2.84 10.82 -22.90
C ALA A 310 -4.04 11.10 -21.96
N GLY A 311 -4.95 10.13 -21.85
CA GLY A 311 -6.18 10.28 -21.09
C GLY A 311 -5.92 10.16 -19.60
N GLU A 312 -6.63 10.95 -18.80
CA GLU A 312 -6.50 10.89 -17.34
C GLU A 312 -7.27 9.71 -16.76
N LEU A 313 -6.77 9.18 -15.64
CA LEU A 313 -7.37 8.04 -14.96
C LEU A 313 -8.80 8.35 -14.46
N ASN A 314 -9.01 9.57 -13.97
CA ASN A 314 -10.33 10.06 -13.54
C ASN A 314 -11.36 10.03 -14.68
N ASP A 315 -10.98 10.43 -15.89
CA ASP A 315 -11.86 10.38 -17.05
C ASP A 315 -12.20 8.93 -17.45
N PHE A 316 -11.26 8.00 -17.24
CA PHE A 316 -11.49 6.59 -17.49
C PHE A 316 -12.41 5.95 -16.46
N TYR A 317 -12.35 6.36 -15.20
CA TYR A 317 -13.30 5.94 -14.18
C TYR A 317 -14.73 6.30 -14.58
N ASP A 318 -14.96 7.55 -15.00
CA ASP A 318 -16.26 7.98 -15.54
C ASP A 318 -16.69 7.13 -16.77
N PHE A 319 -15.76 6.91 -17.70
CA PHE A 319 -15.98 6.07 -18.88
C PHE A 319 -16.36 4.62 -18.53
N MET A 320 -15.72 4.03 -17.52
CA MET A 320 -15.97 2.68 -17.02
C MET A 320 -17.33 2.57 -16.35
N VAL A 321 -17.69 3.53 -15.50
CA VAL A 321 -18.97 3.58 -14.77
C VAL A 321 -20.13 3.61 -15.75
N GLY A 322 -20.00 4.38 -16.84
CA GLY A 322 -21.03 4.43 -17.89
C GLY A 322 -21.16 3.15 -18.75
N ARG A 323 -20.26 2.16 -18.61
CA ARG A 323 -20.22 0.96 -19.48
C ARG A 323 -20.31 -0.36 -18.74
N THR A 324 -19.92 -0.38 -17.48
CA THR A 324 -19.84 -1.61 -16.70
C THR A 324 -20.32 -1.39 -15.28
N ALA A 325 -20.93 -2.43 -14.71
CA ALA A 325 -21.22 -2.46 -13.28
C ALA A 325 -19.90 -2.31 -12.51
N THR A 326 -19.76 -1.16 -11.86
CA THR A 326 -18.56 -0.76 -11.12
C THR A 326 -18.94 -0.55 -9.66
N LEU A 327 -18.13 -1.10 -8.77
CA LEU A 327 -18.27 -0.92 -7.34
C LEU A 327 -17.22 0.05 -6.83
N ALA A 328 -17.54 0.71 -5.73
CA ALA A 328 -16.64 1.54 -4.97
C ALA A 328 -16.22 0.78 -3.71
N LEU A 329 -14.91 0.62 -3.49
CA LEU A 329 -14.39 -0.01 -2.27
C LEU A 329 -13.75 1.04 -1.38
N ASP A 330 -14.23 1.14 -0.14
CA ASP A 330 -13.61 1.96 0.88
C ASP A 330 -12.25 1.33 1.24
N ILE A 331 -11.18 1.93 0.74
CA ILE A 331 -9.83 1.54 1.12
C ILE A 331 -9.42 2.18 2.46
N GLY A 332 -10.32 2.91 3.11
CA GLY A 332 -10.20 3.35 4.50
C GLY A 332 -9.02 4.28 4.76
N PHE A 333 -8.64 4.35 6.04
CA PHE A 333 -7.44 5.05 6.52
C PHE A 333 -6.23 4.10 6.41
N GLY A 334 -5.10 4.59 5.88
CA GLY A 334 -3.95 3.77 5.49
C GLY A 334 -3.53 3.94 4.02
N PHE A 335 -4.24 4.81 3.31
CA PHE A 335 -3.87 5.33 2.00
C PHE A 335 -3.24 6.72 2.15
N PHE A 336 -2.12 6.97 1.48
CA PHE A 336 -1.45 8.26 1.47
C PHE A 336 -1.22 8.70 0.02
N ASP A 337 -1.77 9.86 -0.32
CA ASP A 337 -1.56 10.53 -1.60
C ASP A 337 -0.22 11.27 -1.59
N LEU A 338 0.57 11.18 -2.66
CA LEU A 338 1.90 11.78 -2.73
C LEU A 338 1.97 12.99 -3.67
N ARG A 339 0.83 13.45 -4.20
CA ARG A 339 0.78 14.45 -5.29
C ARG A 339 1.24 15.85 -4.89
N THR A 340 1.21 16.19 -3.60
CA THR A 340 1.65 17.48 -3.06
C THR A 340 2.72 17.27 -2.01
N LEU A 341 3.54 18.29 -1.79
CA LEU A 341 4.59 18.25 -0.77
C LEU A 341 4.02 18.10 0.65
N GLY A 342 2.87 18.74 0.93
CA GLY A 342 2.18 18.60 2.21
C GLY A 342 1.77 17.15 2.49
N ASN A 343 1.18 16.47 1.51
CA ASN A 343 0.76 15.08 1.68
C ASN A 343 1.95 14.13 1.78
N LEU A 344 3.02 14.39 1.02
CA LEU A 344 4.27 13.63 1.13
C LEU A 344 4.88 13.75 2.53
N LYS A 345 5.00 14.96 3.07
CA LYS A 345 5.51 15.17 4.44
C LYS A 345 4.64 14.48 5.48
N PHE A 346 3.32 14.52 5.30
CA PHE A 346 2.39 13.78 6.16
C PHE A 346 2.64 12.27 6.11
N ALA A 347 2.74 11.69 4.89
CA ALA A 347 3.05 10.28 4.70
C ALA A 347 4.38 9.90 5.36
N GLN A 348 5.44 10.68 5.14
CA GLN A 348 6.76 10.45 5.76
C GLN A 348 6.67 10.44 7.29
N SER A 349 6.04 11.46 7.86
CA SER A 349 5.87 11.58 9.31
C SER A 349 5.10 10.39 9.88
N PHE A 350 4.06 9.93 9.18
CA PHE A 350 3.31 8.74 9.57
C PHE A 350 4.15 7.47 9.52
N PHE A 351 4.92 7.25 8.43
CA PHE A 351 5.74 6.05 8.27
C PHE A 351 6.87 5.99 9.30
N GLU A 352 7.50 7.13 9.62
CA GLU A 352 8.49 7.23 10.68
C GLU A 352 7.89 6.90 12.05
N PHE A 353 6.76 7.51 12.37
CA PHE A 353 6.02 7.24 13.60
C PHE A 353 5.64 5.76 13.73
N TYR A 354 5.04 5.19 12.68
CA TYR A 354 4.64 3.78 12.64
C TYR A 354 5.84 2.84 12.86
N ARG A 355 6.98 3.13 12.21
CA ARG A 355 8.21 2.36 12.39
C ARG A 355 8.70 2.39 13.83
N MET A 356 8.66 3.55 14.48
CA MET A 356 9.11 3.72 15.85
C MET A 356 8.21 2.97 16.83
N GLU A 357 6.89 3.09 16.68
CA GLU A 357 5.90 2.35 17.47
C GLU A 357 6.06 0.84 17.31
N LYS A 358 6.27 0.35 16.08
CA LYS A 358 6.54 -1.07 15.83
C LYS A 358 7.83 -1.55 16.51
N LYS A 359 8.88 -0.75 16.50
CA LYS A 359 10.13 -1.06 17.22
C LYS A 359 9.91 -1.11 18.73
N ALA A 360 9.13 -0.17 19.29
CA ALA A 360 8.80 -0.15 20.71
C ALA A 360 7.98 -1.38 21.13
N VAL A 361 6.96 -1.75 20.36
CA VAL A 361 6.15 -2.96 20.59
C VAL A 361 7.02 -4.22 20.53
N ASN A 362 7.87 -4.35 19.51
CA ASN A 362 8.78 -5.49 19.38
C ASN A 362 9.80 -5.57 20.53
N ALA A 363 10.29 -4.43 21.03
CA ALA A 363 11.18 -4.39 22.18
C ALA A 363 10.46 -4.83 23.46
N ALA A 364 9.22 -4.37 23.68
CA ALA A 364 8.41 -4.76 24.82
C ALA A 364 8.07 -6.27 24.82
N MET A 365 7.75 -6.84 23.64
CA MET A 365 7.50 -8.28 23.49
C MET A 365 8.73 -9.12 23.83
N LYS A 366 9.93 -8.69 23.40
CA LYS A 366 11.19 -9.39 23.74
C LYS A 366 11.46 -9.41 25.24
N VAL A 367 11.16 -8.31 25.94
CA VAL A 367 11.33 -8.24 27.41
C VAL A 367 10.36 -9.17 28.13
N SER A 368 9.10 -9.24 27.68
CA SER A 368 8.12 -10.16 28.29
C SER A 368 8.46 -11.64 28.11
N ASP A 369 9.10 -12.00 27.01
CA ASP A 369 9.56 -13.38 26.79
C ASP A 369 10.75 -13.72 27.68
N THR A 370 11.66 -12.78 27.93
CA THR A 370 12.79 -13.00 28.84
C THR A 370 12.38 -13.02 30.32
N ASP A 371 11.43 -12.17 30.72
CA ASP A 371 10.95 -12.11 32.11
C ASP A 371 9.98 -13.25 32.46
N SER A 372 9.47 -13.98 31.48
CA SER A 372 8.73 -15.23 31.74
C SER A 372 9.60 -16.40 32.23
N SER A 373 10.92 -16.20 32.28
CA SER A 373 11.91 -17.16 32.81
C SER A 373 12.49 -16.78 34.19
N LEU A 374 12.15 -15.63 34.74
CA LEU A 374 12.54 -15.23 36.10
C LEU A 374 11.31 -14.97 36.97
N GLU A 375 11.29 -15.62 38.12
CA GLU A 375 10.18 -15.73 39.04
C GLU A 375 9.42 -14.43 39.30
N LEU A 376 8.13 -14.45 38.95
CA LEU A 376 7.13 -13.47 39.33
C LEU A 376 6.80 -13.64 40.82
N LYS A 377 7.72 -13.24 41.70
CA LYS A 377 7.46 -13.00 43.12
C LYS A 377 8.00 -11.63 43.51
N THR A 378 7.08 -10.81 44.02
CA THR A 378 7.27 -9.47 44.62
C THR A 378 7.64 -8.40 43.59
N SER A 379 6.84 -7.38 43.26
CA SER A 379 6.00 -6.54 44.12
C SER A 379 5.18 -5.60 43.22
N PHE A 380 3.85 -5.67 43.29
CA PHE A 380 2.92 -4.84 42.50
C PHE A 380 2.13 -3.88 43.43
N SER A 381 2.85 -3.16 44.30
CA SER A 381 2.27 -2.15 45.19
C SER A 381 3.02 -0.81 45.17
N GLY A 382 3.77 -0.52 44.11
CA GLY A 382 4.66 0.64 44.04
C GLY A 382 4.66 1.43 42.73
N MET A 383 3.69 1.25 41.83
CA MET A 383 3.56 2.13 40.65
C MET A 383 2.75 3.38 40.99
N GLY A 384 3.31 4.21 41.86
CA GLY A 384 3.11 5.66 41.81
C GLY A 384 4.14 6.21 40.82
N ASP A 385 3.67 6.97 39.84
CA ASP A 385 4.45 7.68 38.81
C ASP A 385 5.08 6.85 37.67
N ALA A 386 4.23 6.49 36.70
CA ALA A 386 4.64 6.24 35.32
C ALA A 386 5.29 7.47 34.62
N SER A 387 5.37 8.62 35.30
CA SER A 387 6.02 9.85 34.85
C SER A 387 7.55 9.79 34.90
N LYS A 388 8.16 8.84 35.64
CA LYS A 388 9.64 8.72 35.74
C LYS A 388 10.31 7.98 34.58
N TYR A 389 9.55 7.22 33.80
CA TYR A 389 10.02 6.62 32.54
C TYR A 389 9.52 7.37 31.31
N ALA A 390 8.75 8.45 31.50
CA ALA A 390 8.58 9.50 30.51
C ALA A 390 9.88 10.31 30.43
N ILE A 391 10.93 9.69 29.88
CA ILE A 391 11.97 10.43 29.17
C ILE A 391 11.20 11.37 28.24
N SER A 392 11.48 12.67 28.25
CA SER A 392 10.77 13.66 27.42
C SER A 392 10.65 13.17 25.97
N GLU A 393 9.54 12.50 25.66
CA GLU A 393 9.35 11.73 24.42
C GLU A 393 9.49 12.65 23.20
N SER A 394 9.10 13.91 23.34
CA SER A 394 9.25 14.93 22.30
C SER A 394 10.71 15.24 21.91
N GLN A 395 11.70 15.01 22.77
CA GLN A 395 13.12 15.35 22.49
C GLN A 395 13.96 14.18 21.99
N VAL A 396 13.57 12.93 22.30
CA VAL A 396 14.29 11.72 21.83
C VAL A 396 13.73 11.22 20.50
N LEU A 397 12.46 11.49 20.19
CA LEU A 397 11.76 10.86 19.08
C LEU A 397 11.97 11.53 17.71
N GLY A 398 12.73 12.62 17.60
CA GLY A 398 12.93 13.31 16.30
C GLY A 398 11.64 13.86 15.67
N LEU A 399 10.50 13.78 16.38
CA LEU A 399 9.16 14.22 15.98
C LEU A 399 9.00 15.75 15.92
N GLY A 400 10.10 16.52 15.89
CA GLY A 400 10.09 17.99 16.00
C GLY A 400 9.26 18.72 14.93
N ASN A 401 8.80 18.00 13.89
CA ASN A 401 8.01 18.54 12.80
C ASN A 401 6.53 18.10 12.80
N MET A 402 6.11 17.18 13.68
CA MET A 402 4.72 16.74 13.75
C MET A 402 3.94 17.66 14.68
N THR A 403 2.85 18.26 14.21
CA THR A 403 1.99 19.07 15.11
C THR A 403 1.34 18.16 16.15
N PRO A 404 1.06 18.64 17.38
CA PRO A 404 0.38 17.83 18.39
C PRO A 404 -0.96 17.26 17.91
N GLN A 405 -1.68 17.96 17.03
CA GLN A 405 -2.91 17.43 16.42
C GLN A 405 -2.63 16.20 15.54
N LEU A 406 -1.56 16.27 14.75
CA LEU A 406 -1.16 15.20 13.85
C LEU A 406 -0.63 13.99 14.60
N GLU A 407 0.14 14.21 15.67
CA GLU A 407 0.60 13.13 16.56
C GLU A 407 -0.59 12.44 17.23
N ASN A 408 -1.55 13.21 17.76
CA ASN A 408 -2.76 12.65 18.34
C ASN A 408 -3.59 11.86 17.31
N LEU A 409 -3.70 12.35 16.07
CA LEU A 409 -4.38 11.62 14.99
C LEU A 409 -3.67 10.29 14.68
N CYS A 410 -2.34 10.30 14.56
CA CYS A 410 -1.53 9.10 14.32
C CYS A 410 -1.62 8.11 15.49
N ARG A 411 -1.56 8.60 16.74
CA ARG A 411 -1.73 7.78 17.94
C ARG A 411 -3.13 7.21 18.05
N ASP A 412 -4.17 7.99 17.77
CA ASP A 412 -5.54 7.52 17.74
C ASP A 412 -5.75 6.49 16.63
N PHE A 413 -5.11 6.63 15.47
CA PHE A 413 -5.07 5.62 14.43
C PHE A 413 -4.43 4.33 14.94
N ILE A 414 -3.21 4.39 15.47
CA ILE A 414 -2.55 3.18 15.97
C ILE A 414 -3.38 2.54 17.10
N ARG A 415 -3.98 3.35 17.98
CA ARG A 415 -4.86 2.82 19.03
C ARG A 415 -6.09 2.14 18.45
N ARG A 416 -6.87 2.81 17.61
CA ARG A 416 -8.09 2.26 17.02
C ARG A 416 -7.82 1.02 16.16
N TYR A 417 -6.65 0.98 15.49
CA TYR A 417 -6.33 -0.04 14.50
C TYR A 417 -5.31 -1.11 14.94
N PHE A 418 -4.68 -0.99 16.10
CA PHE A 418 -3.70 -1.97 16.61
C PHE A 418 -3.88 -2.27 18.09
N ILE A 419 -4.59 -1.42 18.83
CA ILE A 419 -4.76 -1.55 20.28
C ILE A 419 -6.26 -1.57 20.58
N GLU A 420 -6.91 -2.71 20.37
CA GLU A 420 -8.11 -2.98 21.16
C GLU A 420 -7.64 -3.07 22.61
N LYS A 421 -7.79 -1.97 23.37
CA LYS A 421 -7.41 -1.88 24.78
C LYS A 421 -8.39 -2.74 25.59
N SER A 422 -8.31 -4.06 25.48
CA SER A 422 -8.95 -4.92 26.46
C SER A 422 -8.14 -4.78 27.73
N ALA A 423 -8.64 -3.99 28.67
CA ALA A 423 -8.20 -4.06 30.05
C ALA A 423 -8.53 -5.49 30.53
N SER A 424 -7.60 -6.42 30.33
CA SER A 424 -7.65 -7.69 31.04
C SER A 424 -7.45 -7.37 32.52
N LEU A 425 -8.23 -8.01 33.38
CA LEU A 425 -8.12 -7.90 34.84
C LEU A 425 -6.71 -8.24 35.38
N THR A 426 -5.81 -8.76 34.54
CA THR A 426 -4.45 -9.15 34.86
C THR A 426 -3.40 -8.08 34.54
N GLY A 427 -3.78 -6.92 34.00
CA GLY A 427 -2.82 -5.86 33.62
C GLY A 427 -2.01 -6.17 32.35
N LYS A 428 -2.33 -7.27 31.66
CA LYS A 428 -1.70 -7.64 30.39
C LYS A 428 -2.39 -6.89 29.25
N MET A 429 -1.62 -6.08 28.52
CA MET A 429 -2.06 -5.45 27.27
C MET A 429 -2.11 -6.53 26.20
N ASP A 430 -3.31 -6.98 25.84
CA ASP A 430 -3.49 -7.86 24.69
C ASP A 430 -3.65 -7.00 23.42
N TYR A 431 -2.71 -7.15 22.48
CA TYR A 431 -2.77 -6.47 21.20
C TYR A 431 -3.67 -7.26 20.26
N LYS A 432 -4.87 -6.74 19.99
CA LYS A 432 -5.79 -7.34 19.02
C LYS A 432 -5.91 -6.45 17.79
N ILE A 433 -5.62 -7.03 16.63
CA ILE A 433 -5.89 -6.41 15.33
C ILE A 433 -7.42 -6.27 15.19
N PRO A 434 -7.96 -5.11 14.77
CA PRO A 434 -9.39 -4.85 14.72
C PRO A 434 -10.15 -5.88 13.93
N SER A 435 -11.37 -6.16 14.37
CA SER A 435 -12.31 -7.06 13.71
C SER A 435 -12.69 -6.63 12.29
N THR A 436 -12.46 -5.36 11.91
CA THR A 436 -12.64 -4.87 10.53
C THR A 436 -11.65 -5.49 9.53
N PHE A 437 -10.66 -6.24 10.01
CA PHE A 437 -9.70 -6.97 9.17
C PHE A 437 -10.06 -8.44 8.93
N TYR A 438 -11.10 -8.98 9.57
CA TYR A 438 -11.54 -10.35 9.36
C TYR A 438 -12.97 -10.42 8.79
N MET A 439 -13.16 -11.40 7.90
CA MET A 439 -14.38 -11.84 7.21
C MET A 439 -15.64 -12.08 8.09
N THR A 440 -15.60 -11.82 9.40
CA THR A 440 -16.68 -12.13 10.35
C THR A 440 -17.92 -11.25 10.14
N SER A 441 -17.76 -9.99 9.72
CA SER A 441 -18.90 -9.14 9.35
C SER A 441 -19.60 -9.63 8.08
N TYR A 442 -18.84 -10.19 7.12
CA TYR A 442 -19.36 -10.62 5.82
C TYR A 442 -20.15 -11.93 5.91
N ARG A 443 -19.70 -12.90 6.73
CA ARG A 443 -20.49 -14.13 7.00
C ARG A 443 -21.87 -13.85 7.56
N ARG A 444 -22.05 -12.73 8.29
CA ARG A 444 -23.36 -12.32 8.85
C ARG A 444 -24.22 -11.55 7.86
N GLN A 445 -23.62 -10.86 6.89
CA GLN A 445 -24.36 -10.04 5.91
C GLN A 445 -24.87 -10.87 4.73
N VAL A 446 -24.06 -11.79 4.21
CA VAL A 446 -24.49 -12.72 3.15
C VAL A 446 -25.60 -13.64 3.65
N SER A 447 -25.51 -14.12 4.91
CA SER A 447 -26.57 -14.95 5.50
C SER A 447 -27.91 -14.23 5.67
N HIS A 448 -27.94 -12.90 5.69
CA HIS A 448 -29.19 -12.14 5.83
C HIS A 448 -29.82 -11.77 4.48
N ALA A 449 -29.02 -11.50 3.46
CA ALA A 449 -29.50 -11.22 2.12
C ALA A 449 -30.10 -12.48 1.46
N ASP A 450 -29.48 -13.65 1.68
CA ASP A 450 -29.95 -14.93 1.15
C ASP A 450 -31.14 -15.53 1.93
N MET A 451 -31.54 -14.93 3.06
CA MET A 451 -32.77 -15.30 3.79
C MET A 451 -33.99 -14.45 3.39
N GLN A 452 -33.81 -13.44 2.53
CA GLN A 452 -34.89 -12.53 2.11
C GLN A 452 -35.17 -12.54 0.60
N ALA A 453 -34.46 -13.36 -0.17
CA ALA A 453 -34.77 -13.73 -1.56
C ALA A 453 -35.27 -15.18 -1.59
#